data_AF-A0A2M8L2D2-F1
#
_entry.id   AF-A0A2M8L2D2-F1
#
_cell.length_a   1.000
_cell.length_b   1.000
_cell.length_c   1.000
_cell.angle_alpha   90.00
_cell.angle_beta   90.00
_cell.angle_gamma   90.00
#
_symmetry.space_group_name_H-M   'P 1'
#
loop_
_entity.id
_entity.type
_entity.pdbx_description
1 polymer ?
#
loop_
_entity_poly.entity_id
_entity_poly.type
_entity_poly.pdbx_seq_one_letter_code
_entity_poly.pdbx_strand_id
1 'polypeptide(L)'
;MHHIFNEIKHYPQNYIVALILAISVSFLLLFYRFDAHTQRQVVYLTSGLYLGWSLWHHYRRGDITTSIMMEYLLLALLALIVVSTTL
;
A
#
# COMPACT_ATOMS: atom_id res chain seq x y z
N MET A 1 -14.79 -2.75 -13.95
CA MET A 1 -13.55 -2.35 -14.66
C MET A 1 -13.62 -0.99 -15.34
N HIS A 2 -14.73 -0.59 -16.00
CA HIS A 2 -14.83 0.70 -16.70
C HIS A 2 -14.56 1.95 -15.82
N HIS A 3 -14.96 1.92 -14.54
CA HIS A 3 -14.73 3.03 -13.61
C HIS A 3 -13.26 3.25 -13.25
N ILE A 4 -12.48 2.19 -13.07
CA ILE A 4 -11.06 2.28 -12.68
C ILE A 4 -10.23 2.93 -13.78
N PHE A 5 -10.48 2.57 -15.05
CA PHE A 5 -9.76 3.19 -16.18
C PHE A 5 -10.06 4.69 -16.30
N ASN A 6 -11.30 5.10 -16.03
CA ASN A 6 -11.64 6.52 -16.00
C ASN A 6 -10.97 7.23 -14.83
N GLU A 7 -10.87 6.60 -13.66
CA GLU A 7 -10.20 7.15 -12.49
C GLU A 7 -8.69 7.31 -12.71
N ILE A 8 -8.03 6.30 -13.29
CA ILE A 8 -6.60 6.34 -13.68
C ILE A 8 -6.35 7.50 -14.65
N LYS A 9 -7.24 7.72 -15.61
CA LYS A 9 -7.12 8.82 -16.58
C LYS A 9 -7.21 10.20 -15.91
N HIS A 10 -8.08 10.36 -14.91
CA HIS A 10 -8.27 11.64 -14.22
C HIS A 10 -7.18 11.92 -13.18
N TYR A 11 -6.65 10.88 -12.53
CA TYR A 11 -5.66 11.01 -11.45
C TYR A 11 -4.45 10.08 -11.63
N PRO A 12 -3.71 10.18 -12.76
CA PRO A 12 -2.64 9.22 -13.08
C PRO A 12 -1.51 9.24 -12.06
N GLN A 13 -1.27 10.39 -11.43
CA GLN A 13 -0.21 10.56 -10.44
C GLN A 13 -0.35 9.60 -9.26
N ASN A 14 -1.57 9.30 -8.82
CA ASN A 14 -1.81 8.45 -7.65
C ASN A 14 -1.43 6.99 -7.93
N TYR A 15 -1.68 6.54 -9.16
CA TYR A 15 -1.30 5.21 -9.61
C TYR A 15 0.19 5.12 -9.93
N ILE A 16 0.82 6.20 -10.39
CA ILE A 16 2.27 6.27 -10.55
C ILE A 16 2.97 6.15 -9.19
N VAL A 17 2.49 6.86 -8.16
CA VAL A 17 3.03 6.74 -6.80
C VAL A 17 2.87 5.32 -6.27
N ALA A 18 1.69 4.72 -6.43
CA ALA A 18 1.46 3.33 -6.04
C ALA A 18 2.37 2.35 -6.79
N LEU A 19 2.60 2.56 -8.08
CA LEU A 19 3.49 1.73 -8.91
C LEU A 19 4.95 1.86 -8.47
N ILE A 20 5.44 3.08 -8.23
CA ILE A 20 6.80 3.31 -7.73
C ILE A 20 6.99 2.63 -6.37
N LEU A 21 6.00 2.77 -5.48
CA LEU A 21 6.03 2.13 -4.17
C LEU A 21 6.06 0.60 -4.31
N ALA A 22 5.21 0.02 -5.17
CA ALA A 22 5.20 -1.41 -5.44
C ALA A 22 6.54 -1.92 -5.97
N ILE A 23 7.11 -1.26 -6.99
CA ILE A 23 8.41 -1.64 -7.58
C ILE A 23 9.53 -1.55 -6.53
N SER A 24 9.58 -0.46 -5.77
CA SER A 24 10.61 -0.25 -4.75
C SER A 24 10.57 -1.33 -3.67
N VAL A 25 9.37 -1.69 -3.22
CA VAL A 25 9.17 -2.69 -2.16
C VAL A 25 9.50 -4.08 -2.67
N SER A 26 9.04 -4.44 -3.88
CA SER A 26 9.39 -5.71 -4.51
C SER A 26 10.92 -5.85 -4.67
N PHE A 27 11.59 -4.78 -5.11
CA PHE A 27 13.05 -4.76 -5.20
C PHE A 27 13.72 -4.98 -3.84
N LEU A 28 13.31 -4.23 -2.80
CA LEU A 28 13.87 -4.36 -1.46
C LEU A 28 13.64 -5.77 -0.86
N LEU A 29 12.44 -6.33 -1.03
CA LEU A 29 12.13 -7.67 -0.53
C LEU A 29 12.97 -8.75 -1.22
N LEU A 30 13.20 -8.63 -2.52
CA LEU A 30 14.06 -9.57 -3.27
C LEU A 30 15.54 -9.40 -2.91
N PHE A 31 16.00 -8.17 -2.70
CA PHE A 31 17.37 -7.86 -2.30
C PHE A 31 17.68 -8.42 -0.90
N TYR A 32 16.76 -8.25 0.05
CA TYR A 32 16.89 -8.73 1.43
C TYR A 32 16.28 -10.12 1.66
N ARG A 33 16.19 -10.98 0.62
CA ARG A 33 15.47 -12.28 0.69
C ARG A 33 15.90 -13.26 1.79
N PHE A 34 17.09 -13.09 2.36
CA PHE A 34 17.63 -13.95 3.42
C PHE A 34 17.68 -13.26 4.79
N ASP A 35 17.24 -12.00 4.87
CA ASP A 35 17.19 -11.25 6.12
C ASP A 35 15.74 -10.95 6.48
N ALA A 36 15.15 -11.88 7.23
CA ALA A 36 13.76 -11.78 7.68
C ALA A 36 13.52 -10.55 8.57
N HIS A 37 14.52 -10.10 9.33
CA HIS A 37 14.37 -8.89 10.15
C HIS A 37 14.22 -7.65 9.28
N THR A 38 15.10 -7.48 8.29
CA THR A 38 15.02 -6.35 7.36
C THR A 38 13.77 -6.42 6.49
N GLN A 39 13.33 -7.61 6.04
CA GLN A 39 12.07 -7.74 5.31
C GLN A 39 10.84 -7.33 6.13
N ARG A 40 10.79 -7.68 7.42
CA ARG A 40 9.72 -7.21 8.33
C ARG A 40 9.69 -5.70 8.41
N GLN A 41 10.85 -5.05 8.58
CA GLN A 41 10.94 -3.59 8.61
C GLN A 41 10.44 -2.95 7.32
N VAL A 42 10.84 -3.51 6.16
CA VAL A 42 10.34 -3.07 4.85
C VAL A 42 8.82 -3.15 4.81
N VAL A 43 8.23 -4.28 5.18
CA VAL A 43 6.77 -4.44 5.17
C VAL A 43 6.09 -3.45 6.12
N TYR A 44 6.59 -3.29 7.34
CA TYR A 44 6.01 -2.35 8.33
C TYR A 44 5.99 -0.92 7.80
N LEU A 45 7.12 -0.47 7.26
CA LEU A 45 7.22 0.85 6.65
C LEU A 45 6.27 0.99 5.46
N THR A 46 6.22 -0.03 4.60
CA THR A 46 5.41 -0.01 3.39
C THR A 46 3.92 -0.02 3.70
N SER A 47 3.47 -0.85 4.64
CA SER A 47 2.08 -0.90 5.08
C SER A 47 1.63 0.44 5.68
N GLY A 48 2.50 1.08 6.46
CA GLY A 48 2.26 2.42 6.99
C GLY A 48 2.17 3.49 5.88
N LEU A 49 3.12 3.49 4.95
CA LEU A 49 3.13 4.41 3.81
C LEU A 49 1.91 4.21 2.90
N TYR A 50 1.55 2.96 2.62
CA TYR A 50 0.38 2.62 1.81
C TYR A 50 -0.92 3.08 2.49
N LEU A 51 -1.11 2.75 3.77
CA LEU A 51 -2.28 3.20 4.52
C LEU A 51 -2.34 4.73 4.56
N GLY A 52 -1.23 5.40 4.88
CA GLY A 52 -1.15 6.85 4.93
C GLY A 52 -1.45 7.51 3.58
N TRP A 53 -0.87 7.00 2.49
CA TRP A 53 -1.13 7.47 1.14
C TRP A 53 -2.59 7.28 0.74
N SER A 54 -3.15 6.10 0.98
CA SER A 54 -4.54 5.78 0.67
C SER A 54 -5.51 6.70 1.43
N LEU A 55 -5.30 6.92 2.72
CA LEU A 55 -6.11 7.84 3.51
C LEU A 55 -5.95 9.29 3.03
N TRP A 56 -4.73 9.76 2.82
CA TRP A 56 -4.49 11.13 2.36
C TRP A 56 -5.11 11.41 0.99
N HIS A 57 -4.98 10.45 0.07
CA HIS A 57 -5.55 10.51 -1.27
C HIS A 57 -7.08 10.64 -1.22
N HIS A 58 -7.75 9.80 -0.43
CA HIS A 58 -9.20 9.86 -0.29
C HIS A 58 -9.63 11.11 0.51
N TYR A 59 -8.84 11.54 1.49
CA TYR A 59 -9.12 12.77 2.23
C TYR A 59 -9.16 13.98 1.31
N ARG A 60 -8.18 14.09 0.39
CA ARG A 60 -8.13 15.19 -0.59
C ARG A 60 -9.27 15.18 -1.59
N ARG A 61 -9.86 14.02 -1.87
CA ARG A 61 -11.02 13.90 -2.77
C ARG A 61 -12.35 14.08 -2.06
N GLY A 62 -12.35 14.18 -0.72
CA GLY A 62 -13.57 14.27 0.08
C GLY A 62 -14.41 12.99 0.05
N ASP A 63 -13.83 11.87 -0.39
CA ASP A 63 -14.51 10.58 -0.56
C ASP A 63 -14.12 9.57 0.54
N ILE A 64 -13.54 10.03 1.65
CA ILE A 64 -13.36 9.18 2.84
C ILE A 64 -14.72 8.77 3.37
N THR A 65 -15.00 7.48 3.26
CA THR A 65 -16.05 6.82 4.03
C THR A 65 -15.39 5.93 5.09
N THR A 66 -16.12 5.66 6.18
CA THR A 66 -15.66 4.73 7.21
C THR A 66 -15.41 3.33 6.64
N SER A 67 -16.19 2.91 5.63
CA SER A 67 -15.95 1.66 4.89
C SER A 67 -14.58 1.64 4.22
N ILE A 68 -14.26 2.68 3.44
CA ILE A 68 -12.98 2.80 2.72
C ILE A 68 -11.81 2.82 3.71
N MET A 69 -11.93 3.55 4.81
CA MET A 69 -10.90 3.58 5.86
C MET A 69 -10.66 2.18 6.46
N MET A 70 -11.74 1.45 6.75
CA MET A 70 -11.65 0.08 7.29
C MET A 70 -11.05 -0.89 6.29
N GLU A 71 -11.36 -0.78 5.00
CA GLU A 71 -10.77 -1.62 3.95
C GLU A 71 -9.24 -1.49 3.92
N TYR A 72 -8.72 -0.26 3.86
CA TYR A 72 -7.27 -0.04 3.85
C TYR A 72 -6.59 -0.46 5.16
N LEU A 73 -7.24 -0.23 6.30
CA LEU A 73 -6.74 -0.66 7.59
C LEU A 73 -6.65 -2.19 7.67
N LEU A 74 -7.70 -2.90 7.24
CA LEU A 74 -7.72 -4.36 7.21
C LEU A 74 -6.65 -4.92 6.27
N LEU A 75 -6.43 -4.30 5.11
CA LEU A 75 -5.34 -4.69 4.20
C LEU A 75 -3.96 -4.49 4.82
N ALA A 76 -3.74 -3.37 5.50
CA ALA A 76 -2.49 -3.11 6.20
C ALA A 76 -2.26 -4.15 7.31
N LEU A 77 -3.28 -4.41 8.14
CA LEU A 77 -3.22 -5.41 9.21
C LEU A 77 -2.98 -6.82 8.66
N LEU A 78 -3.63 -7.19 7.55
CA LEU A 78 -3.43 -8.48 6.90
C LEU A 78 -1.97 -8.65 6.48
N ALA A 79 -1.36 -7.63 5.86
CA ALA A 79 0.05 -7.68 5.48
C ALA A 79 0.96 -7.87 6.71
N LEU A 80 0.68 -7.16 7.81
CA LEU A 80 1.44 -7.29 9.07
C LEU A 80 1.30 -8.70 9.68
N ILE A 81 0.09 -9.26 9.68
CA ILE A 81 -0.18 -10.61 10.20
C ILE A 81 0.57 -11.65 9.36
N VAL A 82 0.45 -11.60 8.02
CA VAL A 82 1.12 -12.54 7.12
C VAL A 82 2.62 -12.51 7.32
N VAL A 83 3.20 -11.32 7.41
CA VAL A 83 4.65 -11.19 7.58
C VAL A 83 5.11 -11.62 8.96
N SER A 84 4.33 -11.37 10.01
CA SER A 84 4.67 -11.82 11.37
C SER A 84 4.60 -13.35 11.53
N THR A 85 3.89 -14.06 10.65
CA THR A 85 3.78 -15.53 10.69
C THR A 85 4.69 -16.25 9.69
N THR A 86 5.19 -15.56 8.67
CA THR A 86 5.97 -16.18 7.58
C THR A 86 7.44 -15.76 7.51
N LEU A 87 7.83 -14.68 8.18
CA LEU A 87 9.20 -14.14 8.24
C LEU A 87 9.63 -13.96 9.69
#